data_AF-A0A1H3JJ32-F1
#
_entry.id   AF-A0A1H3JJ32-F1
#
_cell.length_a   1.000
_cell.length_b   1.000
_cell.length_c   1.000
_cell.angle_alpha   90.00
_cell.angle_beta   90.00
_cell.angle_gamma   90.00
#
_symmetry.space_group_name_H-M   'P 1'
#
loop_
_entity.id
_entity.type
_entity.pdbx_description
1 polymer ?
#
loop_
_entity_poly.entity_id
_entity_poly.type
_entity_poly.pdbx_seq_one_letter_code
_entity_poly.pdbx_strand_id
1 'polypeptide(L)'
;MYNKEEIEQALNLYYHVKSVSKVVHQLNNPSRRQLYTWIALEGKQKPKRKQLLTIHPPEHPRNPSFEVKIAAIKRYFEIGESVKSVSEDIGYNRATIYNWRKKYLKEGHWGLMNQKNIKRGPLKEGTVNHRRDELSASVEELATIKAQMHDMQMEIDLLTETINILKKDPGIDQRALSNREKTVIIDGLSTLNCTIRLSTVYYIQLVSSSPMIRGYGYGCTNEYNQITHVPIHQNHQIFD
;
A
#
# COMPACT_ATOMS: atom_id res chain seq x y z
N MET A 1 -27.00 -15.56 -32.40
CA MET A 1 -26.08 -16.71 -32.58
C MET A 1 -26.83 -17.70 -33.45
N TYR A 2 -26.28 -18.14 -34.58
CA TYR A 2 -27.02 -19.01 -35.52
C TYR A 2 -27.14 -20.44 -34.98
N ASN A 3 -28.33 -21.03 -35.13
CA ASN A 3 -28.56 -22.43 -34.76
C ASN A 3 -27.90 -23.37 -35.79
N LYS A 4 -27.57 -24.60 -35.39
CA LYS A 4 -27.00 -25.62 -36.29
C LYS A 4 -27.95 -25.91 -37.46
N GLU A 5 -29.24 -25.99 -37.18
CA GLU A 5 -30.29 -26.23 -38.17
C GLU A 5 -30.35 -25.12 -39.24
N GLU A 6 -30.21 -23.86 -38.84
CA GLU A 6 -30.19 -22.72 -39.77
C GLU A 6 -28.97 -22.76 -40.71
N ILE A 7 -27.84 -23.22 -40.19
CA ILE A 7 -26.61 -23.38 -40.97
C ILE A 7 -26.77 -24.51 -42.00
N GLU A 8 -27.30 -25.66 -41.58
CA GLU A 8 -27.55 -26.80 -42.47
C GLU A 8 -28.58 -26.48 -43.55
N GLN A 9 -29.68 -25.79 -43.20
CA GLN A 9 -30.70 -25.37 -44.15
C GLN A 9 -30.12 -24.42 -45.22
N ALA A 10 -29.28 -23.47 -44.81
CA ALA A 10 -28.65 -22.54 -45.74
C ALA A 10 -27.63 -23.22 -46.68
N LEU A 11 -26.88 -24.19 -46.17
CA LEU A 11 -25.95 -24.99 -46.98
C LEU A 11 -26.69 -25.90 -47.97
N ASN A 12 -27.75 -26.60 -47.54
CA ASN A 12 -28.59 -27.42 -48.40
C ASN A 12 -29.23 -26.59 -49.53
N LEU A 13 -29.80 -25.43 -49.20
CA LEU A 13 -30.37 -24.54 -50.22
C LEU A 13 -29.29 -24.04 -51.19
N TYR A 14 -28.08 -23.76 -50.71
CA TYR A 14 -26.95 -23.43 -51.56
C TYR A 14 -26.58 -24.56 -52.53
N TYR A 15 -26.64 -25.82 -52.09
CA TYR A 15 -26.38 -26.97 -52.97
C TYR A 15 -27.40 -27.13 -54.09
N HIS A 16 -28.68 -26.82 -53.82
CA HIS A 16 -29.73 -26.85 -54.83
C HIS A 16 -29.67 -25.67 -55.81
N VAL A 17 -29.48 -24.45 -55.29
CA VAL A 17 -29.61 -23.20 -56.07
C VAL A 17 -28.29 -22.74 -56.68
N LYS A 18 -27.14 -23.22 -56.14
CA LYS A 18 -25.76 -22.86 -56.54
C LYS A 18 -25.49 -21.34 -56.60
N SER A 19 -26.24 -20.55 -55.85
CA SER A 19 -26.11 -19.08 -55.83
C SER A 19 -26.29 -18.51 -54.43
N VAL A 20 -25.23 -17.93 -53.88
CA VAL A 20 -25.23 -17.27 -52.56
C VAL A 20 -26.27 -16.15 -52.49
N SER A 21 -26.40 -15.32 -53.52
CA SER A 21 -27.37 -14.22 -53.51
C SER A 21 -28.83 -14.70 -53.46
N LYS A 22 -29.15 -15.80 -54.16
CA LYS A 22 -30.50 -16.38 -54.11
C LYS A 22 -30.80 -17.00 -52.75
N VAL A 23 -29.83 -17.71 -52.16
CA VAL A 23 -29.97 -18.28 -50.81
C VAL A 23 -30.24 -17.21 -49.77
N VAL A 24 -29.46 -16.12 -49.79
CA VAL A 24 -29.64 -14.99 -48.86
C VAL A 24 -30.99 -14.30 -49.06
N HIS A 25 -31.46 -14.17 -50.30
CA HIS A 25 -32.76 -13.55 -50.60
C HIS A 25 -33.93 -14.44 -50.19
N GLN A 26 -33.80 -15.76 -50.31
CA GLN A 26 -34.87 -16.72 -50.01
C GLN A 26 -34.99 -17.03 -48.52
N LEU A 27 -33.87 -17.06 -47.78
CA LEU A 27 -33.87 -17.32 -46.34
C LEU A 27 -33.87 -16.05 -45.49
N ASN A 28 -33.61 -14.87 -46.08
CA ASN A 28 -33.39 -13.59 -45.38
C ASN A 28 -32.35 -13.65 -44.25
N ASN A 29 -31.53 -14.71 -44.22
CA ASN A 29 -30.51 -15.03 -43.23
C ASN A 29 -29.66 -16.19 -43.80
N PRO A 30 -28.33 -16.25 -43.74
CA PRO A 30 -27.34 -15.31 -43.20
C PRO A 30 -26.90 -14.22 -44.19
N SER A 31 -26.01 -13.31 -43.78
CA SER A 31 -25.33 -12.42 -44.74
C SER A 31 -24.48 -13.20 -45.74
N ARG A 32 -24.26 -12.66 -46.95
CA ARG A 32 -23.41 -13.29 -47.98
C ARG A 32 -22.04 -13.72 -47.43
N ARG A 33 -21.41 -12.86 -46.61
CA ARG A 33 -20.11 -13.13 -45.97
C ARG A 33 -20.16 -14.33 -45.03
N GLN A 34 -21.23 -14.45 -44.24
CA GLN A 34 -21.42 -15.57 -43.34
C GLN A 34 -21.65 -16.87 -44.13
N LEU A 35 -22.44 -16.84 -45.21
CA LEU A 35 -22.65 -18.03 -46.04
C LEU A 35 -21.35 -18.51 -46.69
N TYR A 36 -20.52 -17.61 -47.23
CA TYR A 36 -19.18 -17.96 -47.72
C TYR A 36 -18.30 -18.58 -46.62
N THR A 37 -18.41 -18.07 -45.39
CA THR A 37 -17.67 -18.60 -44.25
C THR A 37 -18.14 -20.02 -43.90
N TRP A 38 -19.45 -20.29 -43.97
CA TRP A 38 -20.00 -21.62 -43.69
C TRP A 38 -19.59 -22.62 -44.78
N ILE A 39 -19.70 -22.24 -46.06
CA ILE A 39 -19.24 -23.07 -47.19
C ILE A 39 -17.75 -23.39 -47.04
N ALA A 40 -16.92 -22.40 -46.68
CA ALA A 40 -15.48 -22.59 -46.52
C ALA A 40 -15.10 -23.46 -45.30
N LEU A 41 -15.96 -23.52 -44.29
CA LEU A 41 -15.77 -24.28 -43.04
C LEU A 41 -16.55 -25.59 -43.01
N GLU A 42 -17.33 -25.89 -44.05
CA GLU A 42 -18.14 -27.09 -44.14
C GLU A 42 -17.26 -28.34 -44.11
N GLY A 43 -17.60 -29.30 -43.25
CA GLY A 43 -16.78 -30.50 -43.02
C GLY A 43 -15.45 -30.25 -42.32
N LYS A 44 -15.07 -29.00 -42.02
CA LYS A 44 -13.83 -28.68 -41.30
C LYS A 44 -14.11 -28.56 -39.81
N GLN A 45 -13.34 -29.28 -38.98
CA GLN A 45 -13.31 -28.98 -37.55
C GLN A 45 -12.76 -27.57 -37.35
N LYS A 46 -13.49 -26.74 -36.60
CA LYS A 46 -12.96 -25.43 -36.18
C LYS A 46 -11.64 -25.69 -35.46
N PRO A 47 -10.54 -25.00 -35.83
CA PRO A 47 -9.29 -25.18 -35.14
C PRO A 47 -9.52 -24.86 -33.66
N LYS A 48 -9.10 -25.78 -32.78
CA LYS A 48 -9.09 -25.51 -31.34
C LYS A 48 -8.26 -24.25 -31.15
N ARG A 49 -8.85 -23.22 -30.54
CA ARG A 49 -8.09 -22.02 -30.18
C ARG A 49 -6.91 -22.46 -29.34
N LYS A 50 -5.70 -22.02 -29.72
CA LYS A 50 -4.50 -22.25 -28.90
C LYS A 50 -4.80 -21.76 -27.49
N GLN A 51 -4.59 -22.61 -26.49
CA GLN A 51 -4.68 -22.17 -25.11
C GLN A 51 -3.61 -21.12 -24.88
N LEU A 52 -4.01 -19.94 -24.42
CA LEU A 52 -3.09 -18.89 -23.98
C LEU A 52 -2.39 -19.39 -22.72
N LEU A 53 -1.19 -19.96 -22.87
CA LEU A 53 -0.28 -20.24 -21.77
C LEU A 53 0.14 -18.91 -21.16
N THR A 54 -0.60 -18.46 -20.15
CA THR A 54 -0.28 -17.24 -19.41
C THR A 54 0.68 -17.62 -18.28
N ILE A 55 1.89 -18.08 -18.64
CA ILE A 55 2.93 -18.42 -17.67
C ILE A 55 3.81 -17.19 -17.54
N HIS A 56 3.60 -16.41 -16.48
CA HIS A 56 4.55 -15.37 -16.09
C HIS A 56 5.57 -16.02 -15.16
N PRO A 57 6.87 -16.06 -15.51
CA PRO A 57 7.87 -16.65 -14.64
C PRO A 57 7.95 -15.89 -13.30
N PRO A 58 8.36 -16.54 -12.20
CA PRO A 58 8.48 -15.89 -10.89
C PRO A 58 9.39 -14.66 -10.92
N GLU A 59 10.42 -14.68 -11.75
CA GLU A 59 11.38 -13.59 -11.96
C GLU A 59 10.78 -12.38 -12.68
N HIS A 60 9.73 -12.58 -13.47
CA HIS A 60 9.06 -11.52 -14.22
C HIS A 60 7.53 -11.66 -14.14
N PRO A 61 6.96 -11.43 -12.94
CA PRO A 61 5.52 -11.58 -12.73
C PRO A 61 4.76 -10.54 -13.54
N ARG A 62 3.51 -10.84 -13.92
CA ARG A 62 2.63 -9.89 -14.61
C ARG A 62 2.51 -8.55 -13.88
N ASN A 63 2.53 -8.61 -12.55
CA ASN A 63 2.42 -7.46 -11.68
C ASN A 63 3.64 -7.46 -10.75
N PRO A 64 4.63 -6.58 -11.00
CA PRO A 64 5.86 -6.55 -10.20
C PRO A 64 5.59 -6.10 -8.76
N SER A 65 6.60 -6.29 -7.91
CA SER A 65 6.59 -5.77 -6.54
C SER A 65 6.47 -4.24 -6.54
N PHE A 66 6.06 -3.70 -5.40
CA PHE A 66 6.02 -2.26 -5.17
C PHE A 66 7.41 -1.61 -5.36
N GLU A 67 8.46 -2.27 -4.90
CA GLU A 67 9.85 -1.80 -5.00
C GLU A 67 10.30 -1.60 -6.45
N VAL A 68 10.00 -2.57 -7.34
CA VAL A 68 10.31 -2.44 -8.77
C VAL A 68 9.58 -1.26 -9.39
N LYS A 69 8.32 -1.03 -9.00
CA LYS A 69 7.51 0.08 -9.53
C LYS A 69 8.05 1.43 -9.08
N ILE A 70 8.37 1.59 -7.79
CA ILE A 70 8.88 2.86 -7.27
C ILE A 70 10.28 3.15 -7.83
N ALA A 71 11.15 2.14 -7.94
CA ALA A 71 12.47 2.28 -8.54
C ALA A 71 12.39 2.72 -10.01
N ALA A 72 11.49 2.13 -10.79
CA ALA A 72 11.27 2.52 -12.20
C ALA A 72 10.79 3.98 -12.32
N ILE A 73 9.90 4.43 -11.43
CA ILE A 73 9.41 5.82 -11.43
C ILE A 73 10.52 6.78 -11.03
N LYS A 74 11.31 6.46 -9.98
CA LYS A 74 12.42 7.31 -9.53
C LYS A 74 13.51 7.46 -10.57
N ARG A 75 13.95 6.36 -11.20
CA ARG A 75 14.93 6.38 -12.30
C ARG A 75 14.48 7.29 -13.45
N TYR A 76 13.23 7.17 -13.85
CA TYR A 76 12.69 8.01 -14.92
C TYR A 76 12.54 9.49 -14.50
N PHE A 77 12.02 9.77 -13.30
CA PHE A 77 11.55 11.11 -12.94
C PHE A 77 12.54 11.93 -12.09
N GLU A 78 13.27 11.29 -11.18
CA GLU A 78 14.25 11.95 -10.31
C GLU A 78 15.63 11.99 -10.98
N ILE A 79 16.04 10.87 -11.59
CA ILE A 79 17.36 10.73 -12.22
C ILE A 79 17.35 11.22 -13.68
N GLY A 80 16.17 11.24 -14.34
CA GLY A 80 16.02 11.71 -15.70
C GLY A 80 16.40 10.69 -16.79
N GLU A 81 16.53 9.40 -16.43
CA GLU A 81 16.79 8.35 -17.41
C GLU A 81 15.64 8.20 -18.41
N SER A 82 15.93 7.80 -19.64
CA SER A 82 14.87 7.62 -20.64
C SER A 82 13.93 6.45 -20.26
N VAL A 83 12.61 6.63 -20.44
CA VAL A 83 11.61 5.56 -20.23
C VAL A 83 11.94 4.32 -21.07
N LYS A 84 12.57 4.50 -22.23
CA LYS A 84 13.02 3.40 -23.08
C LYS A 84 14.05 2.53 -22.34
N SER A 85 15.10 3.13 -21.80
CA SER A 85 16.14 2.43 -21.05
C SER A 85 15.55 1.72 -19.84
N VAL A 86 14.76 2.43 -19.03
CA VAL A 86 14.13 1.85 -17.83
C VAL A 86 13.24 0.65 -18.22
N SER A 87 12.47 0.77 -19.30
CA SER A 87 11.59 -0.28 -19.82
C SER A 87 12.36 -1.52 -20.27
N GLU A 88 13.47 -1.33 -20.97
CA GLU A 88 14.34 -2.41 -21.44
C GLU A 88 15.02 -3.13 -20.26
N ASP A 89 15.46 -2.39 -19.25
CA ASP A 89 16.14 -2.95 -18.07
C ASP A 89 15.19 -3.76 -17.16
N ILE A 90 13.98 -3.26 -16.90
CA ILE A 90 13.02 -3.93 -16.01
C ILE A 90 12.14 -4.96 -16.75
N GLY A 91 12.21 -5.01 -18.08
CA GLY A 91 11.42 -5.90 -18.93
C GLY A 91 9.92 -5.56 -19.06
N TYR A 92 9.48 -4.39 -18.57
CA TYR A 92 8.09 -3.94 -18.67
C TYR A 92 7.93 -2.85 -19.71
N ASN A 93 6.83 -2.89 -20.48
CA ASN A 93 6.54 -1.90 -21.50
C ASN A 93 6.44 -0.47 -20.91
N ARG A 94 6.95 0.53 -21.65
CA ARG A 94 6.84 1.97 -21.38
C ARG A 94 5.42 2.40 -20.97
N ALA A 95 4.39 1.86 -21.63
CA ALA A 95 3.00 2.14 -21.30
C ALA A 95 2.64 1.73 -19.86
N THR A 96 3.20 0.62 -19.36
CA THR A 96 3.03 0.15 -18.00
C THR A 96 3.66 1.11 -16.99
N ILE A 97 4.86 1.61 -17.29
CA ILE A 97 5.57 2.60 -16.45
C ILE A 97 4.75 3.91 -16.36
N TYR A 98 4.21 4.39 -17.48
CA TYR A 98 3.33 5.57 -17.47
C TYR A 98 2.06 5.35 -16.64
N ASN A 99 1.47 4.15 -16.69
CA ASN A 99 0.31 3.83 -15.87
C ASN A 99 0.64 3.82 -14.37
N TRP A 100 1.82 3.31 -13.98
CA TRP A 100 2.27 3.39 -12.59
C TRP A 100 2.46 4.83 -12.15
N ARG A 101 3.12 5.67 -12.97
CA ARG A 101 3.24 7.11 -12.69
C ARG A 101 1.89 7.77 -12.50
N LYS A 102 0.93 7.51 -13.40
CA LYS A 102 -0.43 8.07 -13.30
C LYS A 102 -1.11 7.68 -12.00
N LYS A 103 -0.95 6.43 -11.55
CA LYS A 103 -1.48 5.97 -10.25
C LYS A 103 -0.77 6.64 -9.08
N TYR A 104 0.56 6.75 -9.14
CA TYR A 104 1.34 7.41 -8.10
C TYR A 104 0.94 8.88 -7.92
N LEU A 105 0.73 9.61 -9.01
CA LEU A 105 0.26 11.01 -8.94
C LEU A 105 -1.15 11.16 -8.33
N LYS A 106 -1.98 10.13 -8.45
CA LYS A 106 -3.37 10.15 -7.96
C LYS A 106 -3.50 9.66 -6.52
N GLU A 107 -2.77 8.60 -6.17
CA GLU A 107 -2.98 7.79 -4.97
C GLU A 107 -1.69 7.63 -4.14
N GLY A 108 -0.58 8.28 -4.54
CA GLY A 108 0.72 8.16 -3.90
C GLY A 108 1.28 6.73 -3.97
N HIS A 109 2.06 6.36 -2.94
CA HIS A 109 2.63 5.02 -2.81
C HIS A 109 1.56 3.91 -2.81
N TRP A 110 0.37 4.18 -2.26
CA TRP A 110 -0.74 3.23 -2.22
C TRP A 110 -1.24 2.84 -3.62
N GLY A 111 -1.19 3.75 -4.58
CA GLY A 111 -1.57 3.47 -5.97
C GLY A 111 -0.66 2.46 -6.69
N LEU A 112 0.55 2.23 -6.18
CA LEU A 112 1.51 1.28 -6.74
C LEU A 112 1.38 -0.12 -6.14
N MET A 113 0.76 -0.25 -4.96
CA MET A 113 0.55 -1.52 -4.28
C MET A 113 -0.32 -2.49 -5.09
N ASN A 114 -0.05 -3.79 -4.94
CA ASN A 114 -0.78 -4.84 -5.64
C ASN A 114 -2.12 -5.10 -4.93
N GLN A 115 -3.17 -4.39 -5.34
CA GLN A 115 -4.46 -4.43 -4.65
C GLN A 115 -5.11 -5.82 -4.68
N LYS A 116 -5.18 -6.51 -5.82
CA LYS A 116 -5.69 -7.90 -5.92
C LYS A 116 -5.07 -8.63 -7.13
N ASN A 117 -4.42 -9.77 -6.90
CA ASN A 117 -4.15 -10.73 -7.98
C ASN A 117 -5.44 -11.50 -8.24
N ILE A 118 -6.24 -11.03 -9.21
CA ILE A 118 -7.49 -11.70 -9.58
C ILE A 118 -7.15 -13.07 -10.15
N LYS A 119 -7.39 -14.13 -9.36
CA LYS A 119 -7.28 -15.51 -9.83
C LYS A 119 -8.31 -15.73 -10.94
N ARG A 120 -7.87 -16.25 -12.09
CA ARG A 120 -8.80 -16.66 -13.14
C ARG A 120 -9.61 -17.85 -12.63
N GLY A 121 -10.92 -17.78 -12.75
CA GLY A 121 -11.85 -18.82 -12.30
C GLY A 121 -13.27 -18.54 -12.77
N PRO A 122 -14.21 -19.46 -12.53
CA PRO A 122 -15.62 -19.23 -12.82
C PRO A 122 -16.10 -17.96 -12.11
N LEU A 123 -16.84 -17.13 -12.86
CA LEU A 123 -17.39 -15.88 -12.34
C LEU A 123 -18.36 -16.22 -11.22
N LYS A 124 -18.08 -15.74 -10.00
CA LYS A 124 -19.05 -15.78 -8.90
C LYS A 124 -19.89 -14.51 -8.98
N GLU A 125 -21.20 -14.68 -8.99
CA GLU A 125 -22.14 -13.56 -8.87
C GLU A 125 -21.88 -12.84 -7.54
N GLY A 126 -21.71 -11.53 -7.59
CA GLY A 126 -21.35 -10.75 -6.41
C GLY A 126 -22.51 -10.69 -5.44
N THR A 127 -22.35 -11.25 -4.24
CA THR A 127 -23.28 -11.01 -3.13
C THR A 127 -23.13 -9.56 -2.66
N VAL A 128 -24.21 -8.79 -2.75
CA VAL A 128 -24.22 -7.35 -2.38
C VAL A 128 -23.90 -7.16 -0.89
N ASN A 129 -24.19 -8.15 -0.05
CA ASN A 129 -24.03 -8.09 1.41
C ASN A 129 -22.55 -8.00 1.84
N HIS A 130 -21.65 -8.76 1.21
CA HIS A 130 -20.24 -8.79 1.62
C HIS A 130 -19.54 -7.43 1.45
N ARG A 131 -19.93 -6.64 0.44
CA ARG A 131 -19.39 -5.28 0.25
C ARG A 131 -19.92 -4.28 1.26
N ARG A 132 -21.14 -4.47 1.75
CA ARG A 132 -21.76 -3.58 2.73
C ARG A 132 -21.15 -3.80 4.12
N ASP A 133 -20.90 -5.06 4.47
CA ASP A 133 -20.26 -5.45 5.73
C ASP A 133 -18.77 -5.06 5.78
N GLU A 134 -18.03 -5.18 4.66
CA GLU A 134 -16.65 -4.65 4.55
C GLU A 134 -16.61 -3.13 4.70
N LEU A 135 -17.60 -2.42 4.11
CA LEU A 135 -17.66 -0.96 4.18
C LEU A 135 -17.99 -0.48 5.60
N SER A 136 -18.92 -1.14 6.30
CA SER A 136 -19.25 -0.78 7.68
C SER A 136 -18.06 -1.01 8.62
N ALA A 137 -17.36 -2.15 8.49
CA ALA A 137 -16.15 -2.42 9.28
C ALA A 137 -15.06 -1.36 9.03
N SER A 138 -14.85 -0.96 7.77
CA SER A 138 -13.86 0.07 7.44
C SER A 138 -14.25 1.45 7.99
N VAL A 139 -15.54 1.79 8.05
CA VAL A 139 -16.01 3.06 8.63
C VAL A 139 -15.81 3.10 10.15
N GLU A 140 -16.04 1.98 10.83
CA GLU A 140 -15.77 1.85 12.28
C GLU A 140 -14.28 2.00 12.58
N GLU A 141 -13.41 1.35 11.82
CA GLU A 141 -11.95 1.49 11.96
C GLU A 141 -11.47 2.93 11.70
N LEU A 142 -12.07 3.63 10.73
CA LEU A 142 -11.74 5.04 10.49
C LEU A 142 -12.18 5.93 11.66
N ALA A 143 -13.33 5.65 12.27
CA ALA A 143 -13.81 6.40 13.42
C ALA A 143 -12.90 6.19 14.65
N THR A 144 -12.46 4.97 14.91
CA THR A 144 -11.55 4.67 16.02
C THR A 144 -10.18 5.32 15.84
N ILE A 145 -9.59 5.25 14.64
CA ILE A 145 -8.32 5.91 14.33
C ILE A 145 -8.45 7.44 14.50
N LYS A 146 -9.56 8.02 14.05
CA LYS A 146 -9.79 9.46 14.18
C LYS A 146 -9.90 9.89 15.65
N ALA A 147 -10.55 9.09 16.48
CA ALA A 147 -10.61 9.33 17.93
C ALA A 147 -9.21 9.28 18.56
N GLN A 148 -8.42 8.25 18.24
CA GLN A 148 -7.04 8.13 18.74
C GLN A 148 -6.16 9.32 18.31
N MET A 149 -6.28 9.78 17.07
CA MET A 149 -5.56 10.97 16.61
C MET A 149 -5.94 12.24 17.38
N HIS A 150 -7.23 12.38 17.71
CA HIS A 150 -7.71 13.52 18.50
C HIS A 150 -7.15 13.48 19.93
N ASP A 151 -7.16 12.31 20.58
CA ASP A 151 -6.61 12.15 21.93
C ASP A 151 -5.11 12.45 21.97
N MET A 152 -4.34 11.93 21.01
CA MET A 152 -2.92 12.25 20.88
C MET A 152 -2.68 13.75 20.66
N GLN A 153 -3.53 14.42 19.88
CA GLN A 153 -3.41 15.87 19.67
C GLN A 153 -3.67 16.65 20.97
N MET A 154 -4.67 16.24 21.77
CA MET A 154 -4.91 16.85 23.09
C MET A 154 -3.72 16.66 24.03
N GLU A 155 -3.09 15.49 24.04
CA GLU A 155 -1.86 15.25 24.83
C GLU A 155 -0.73 16.20 24.39
N ILE A 156 -0.52 16.37 23.08
CA ILE A 156 0.47 17.31 22.54
C ILE A 156 0.15 18.75 22.97
N ASP A 157 -1.11 19.17 22.90
CA ASP A 157 -1.53 20.52 23.25
C ASP A 157 -1.33 20.80 24.75
N LEU A 158 -1.69 19.85 25.61
CA LEU A 158 -1.46 19.93 27.07
C LEU A 158 0.03 20.02 27.40
N LEU A 159 0.86 19.20 26.76
CA LEU A 159 2.33 19.23 26.94
C LEU A 159 2.92 20.54 26.45
N THR A 160 2.43 21.06 25.32
CA THR A 160 2.90 22.33 24.76
C THR A 160 2.54 23.49 25.68
N GLU A 161 1.32 23.52 26.23
CA GLU A 161 0.88 24.58 27.11
C GLU A 161 1.58 24.53 28.48
N THR A 162 1.80 23.34 29.05
CA THR A 162 2.62 23.20 30.27
C THR A 162 4.04 23.69 30.05
N ILE A 163 4.68 23.37 28.91
CA ILE A 163 5.99 23.95 28.56
C ILE A 163 5.91 25.48 28.44
N ASN A 164 4.86 26.03 27.84
CA ASN A 164 4.70 27.49 27.72
C ASN A 164 4.54 28.17 29.08
N ILE A 165 3.79 27.58 30.01
CA ILE A 165 3.67 28.05 31.39
C ILE A 165 5.03 27.99 32.09
N LEU A 166 5.73 26.86 32.01
CA LEU A 166 7.07 26.69 32.59
C LEU A 166 8.10 27.67 32.01
N LYS A 167 7.96 28.07 30.74
CA LYS A 167 8.81 29.08 30.10
C LYS A 167 8.48 30.51 30.52
N LYS A 168 7.22 30.81 30.88
CA LYS A 168 6.78 32.15 31.30
C LYS A 168 7.22 32.52 32.71
N ASP A 169 7.60 31.53 33.54
CA ASP A 169 8.09 31.73 34.90
C ASP A 169 9.55 31.24 35.05
N PRO A 170 10.56 32.04 34.63
CA PRO A 170 11.97 31.72 34.90
C PRO A 170 12.35 31.90 36.39
N GLY A 171 11.39 32.17 37.27
CA GLY A 171 11.60 32.64 38.64
C GLY A 171 12.06 31.60 39.67
N ILE A 172 12.21 30.32 39.31
CA ILE A 172 12.78 29.31 40.21
C ILE A 172 14.25 29.13 39.84
N ASP A 173 15.10 29.92 40.50
CA ASP A 173 16.54 29.70 40.44
C ASP A 173 16.85 28.33 41.06
N GLN A 174 17.20 27.33 40.23
CA GLN A 174 17.48 25.96 40.68
C GLN A 174 18.62 25.90 41.71
N ARG A 175 19.44 26.97 41.76
CA ARG A 175 20.52 27.19 42.73
C ARG A 175 20.01 27.66 44.10
N ALA A 176 18.80 28.20 44.18
CA ALA A 176 18.16 28.66 45.42
C ALA A 176 17.32 27.58 46.13
N LEU A 177 17.01 26.45 45.47
CA LEU A 177 16.29 25.34 46.07
C LEU A 177 17.16 24.58 47.09
N SER A 178 16.65 24.42 48.31
CA SER A 178 17.26 23.60 49.35
C SER A 178 17.23 22.11 48.97
N ASN A 179 18.16 21.32 49.52
CA ASN A 179 18.21 19.87 49.27
C ASN A 179 16.90 19.15 49.64
N ARG A 180 16.16 19.68 50.64
CA ARG A 180 14.87 19.14 51.06
C ARG A 180 13.78 19.39 50.02
N GLU A 181 13.74 20.58 49.45
CA GLU A 181 12.78 20.91 48.37
C GLU A 181 13.08 20.09 47.12
N LYS A 182 14.36 19.90 46.79
CA LYS A 182 14.78 19.01 45.69
C LYS A 182 14.29 17.57 45.90
N THR A 183 14.38 17.03 47.11
CA THR A 183 13.86 15.68 47.42
C THR A 183 12.34 15.59 47.32
N VAL A 184 11.60 16.61 47.76
CA VAL A 184 10.12 16.62 47.68
C VAL A 184 9.64 16.70 46.23
N ILE A 185 10.33 17.49 45.40
CA ILE A 185 10.03 17.57 43.96
C ILE A 185 10.30 16.22 43.28
N ILE A 186 11.44 15.58 43.59
CA ILE A 186 11.77 14.26 43.04
C ILE A 186 10.74 13.21 43.48
N ASP A 187 10.36 13.21 44.76
CA ASP A 187 9.39 12.27 45.33
C ASP A 187 8.00 12.42 44.68
N GLY A 188 7.55 13.66 44.51
CA GLY A 188 6.30 13.99 43.80
C GLY A 188 6.31 13.59 42.33
N LEU A 189 7.44 13.77 41.63
CA LEU A 189 7.59 13.33 40.23
C LEU A 189 7.63 11.80 40.11
N SER A 190 8.23 11.09 41.10
CA SER A 190 8.24 9.62 41.11
C SER A 190 6.89 9.00 41.45
N THR A 191 6.05 9.67 42.25
CA THR A 191 4.69 9.20 42.54
C THR A 191 3.71 9.45 41.39
N LEU A 192 3.92 10.50 40.60
CA LEU A 192 3.07 10.82 39.44
C LEU A 192 3.32 9.94 38.22
N ASN A 193 4.35 9.07 38.25
CA ASN A 193 4.59 7.98 37.31
C ASN A 193 4.24 8.30 35.84
N CYS A 194 4.77 9.42 35.34
CA CYS A 194 4.83 9.68 33.91
C CYS A 194 6.26 9.40 33.46
N THR A 195 6.40 8.62 32.41
CA THR A 195 7.62 8.23 31.68
C THR A 195 8.37 9.45 31.14
N ILE A 196 8.84 10.33 32.01
CA ILE A 196 9.84 11.33 31.69
C ILE A 196 11.16 10.56 31.59
N ARG A 197 11.55 10.31 30.34
CA ARG A 197 12.83 9.70 29.92
C ARG A 197 13.94 9.94 30.93
N LEU A 198 14.66 8.87 31.24
CA LEU A 198 15.87 8.82 32.09
C LEU A 198 16.90 9.94 31.83
N SER A 199 16.83 10.64 30.69
CA SER A 199 17.62 11.83 30.39
C SER A 199 17.41 12.99 31.38
N THR A 200 16.19 13.22 31.87
CA THR A 200 15.90 14.39 32.74
C THR A 200 16.35 14.13 34.18
N VAL A 201 16.19 12.89 34.66
CA VAL A 201 16.66 12.46 35.99
C VAL A 201 18.20 12.44 36.04
N TYR A 202 18.86 11.96 34.97
CA TYR A 202 20.32 11.93 34.86
C TYR A 202 20.93 13.35 34.84
N TYR A 203 20.28 14.30 34.16
CA TYR A 203 20.75 15.70 34.11
C TYR A 203 20.69 16.38 35.49
N ILE A 204 19.70 16.05 36.32
CA ILE A 204 19.57 16.60 37.68
C ILE A 204 20.54 15.91 38.66
N GLN A 205 20.77 14.60 38.51
CA GLN A 205 21.73 13.85 39.34
C GLN A 205 23.19 14.30 39.13
N LEU A 206 23.57 14.67 37.90
CA LEU A 206 24.92 15.19 37.61
C LEU A 206 25.22 16.53 38.30
N VAL A 207 24.21 17.39 38.49
CA VAL A 207 24.35 18.66 39.22
C VAL A 207 24.51 18.43 40.73
N SER A 208 24.13 17.25 41.24
CA SER A 208 24.24 16.87 42.66
C SER A 208 25.53 16.12 43.03
N SER A 209 26.52 16.02 42.14
CA SER A 209 27.81 15.37 42.45
C SER A 209 28.73 16.26 43.31
N SER A 210 28.40 16.37 44.59
CA SER A 210 29.33 16.56 45.71
C SER A 210 29.01 15.51 46.78
N PRO A 211 30.03 14.92 47.44
CA PRO A 211 29.98 13.51 47.82
C PRO A 211 29.33 13.29 49.18
N MET A 212 28.01 13.21 49.27
CA MET A 212 27.38 12.73 50.51
C MET A 212 25.93 12.24 50.39
N ILE A 213 25.59 11.30 49.50
CA ILE A 213 24.43 10.41 49.73
C ILE A 213 24.83 8.99 49.33
N ARG A 214 25.33 8.25 50.32
CA ARG A 214 25.54 6.80 50.26
C ARG A 214 24.31 6.14 50.87
N GLY A 215 23.63 5.33 50.07
CA GLY A 215 22.66 4.34 50.50
C GLY A 215 21.22 4.81 50.51
N TYR A 216 20.42 4.39 49.52
CA TYR A 216 19.12 3.73 49.71
C TYR A 216 18.83 2.95 48.43
N GLY A 217 18.38 1.70 48.59
CA GLY A 217 18.42 0.65 47.57
C GLY A 217 17.43 0.80 46.43
N TYR A 218 17.87 0.45 45.22
CA TYR A 218 17.03 0.27 44.06
C TYR A 218 16.39 -1.12 44.10
N GLY A 219 15.09 -1.18 44.37
CA GLY A 219 14.25 -2.35 44.18
C GLY A 219 13.27 -2.11 43.04
N CYS A 220 13.74 -2.17 41.79
CA CYS A 220 12.89 -2.35 40.61
C CYS A 220 13.61 -3.29 39.66
N THR A 221 13.01 -4.47 39.47
CA THR A 221 13.47 -5.54 38.59
C THR A 221 13.49 -5.07 37.14
N ASN A 222 14.65 -5.23 36.50
CA ASN A 222 14.94 -4.77 35.15
C ASN A 222 14.55 -5.87 34.14
N GLU A 223 13.29 -5.88 33.70
CA GLU A 223 12.83 -6.75 32.59
C GLU A 223 12.77 -5.96 31.27
N TYR A 224 13.90 -5.48 30.77
CA TYR A 224 14.04 -5.07 29.36
C TYR A 224 15.46 -5.32 28.85
N ASN A 225 15.99 -6.51 29.11
CA ASN A 225 17.10 -7.07 28.34
C ASN A 225 16.52 -7.99 27.27
N GLN A 226 16.00 -7.38 26.20
CA GLN A 226 15.78 -7.98 24.88
C GLN A 226 15.01 -6.96 24.04
N ILE A 227 15.72 -6.12 23.27
CA ILE A 227 15.32 -5.64 21.93
C ILE A 227 16.51 -4.83 21.37
N THR A 228 17.15 -5.46 20.38
CA THR A 228 17.88 -4.88 19.24
C THR A 228 19.17 -4.08 19.46
N HIS A 229 20.29 -4.78 19.24
CA HIS A 229 21.43 -4.28 18.49
C HIS A 229 20.98 -3.89 17.06
N VAL A 230 21.07 -2.61 16.68
CA VAL A 230 21.20 -2.17 15.28
C VAL A 230 22.26 -1.05 15.26
N PRO A 231 23.39 -1.21 14.55
CA PRO A 231 24.41 -0.17 14.46
C PRO A 231 23.95 0.92 13.49
N ILE A 232 23.80 2.14 14.00
CA ILE A 232 23.57 3.34 13.17
C ILE A 232 24.93 3.74 12.58
N HIS A 233 25.09 3.48 11.28
CA HIS A 233 26.17 4.06 10.49
C HIS A 233 26.11 5.59 10.53
N GLN A 234 27.28 6.16 10.79
CA GLN A 234 27.58 7.59 10.72
C GLN A 234 27.23 8.15 9.34
N ASN A 235 26.54 9.30 9.31
CA ASN A 235 26.62 10.27 8.22
C ASN A 235 26.52 11.67 8.84
N HIS A 236 27.67 12.13 9.35
CA HIS A 236 27.97 13.54 9.45
C HIS A 236 28.50 14.00 8.09
N GLN A 237 27.95 15.09 7.56
CA GLN A 237 28.49 16.08 6.61
C GLN A 237 27.32 16.59 5.74
N ILE A 238 27.13 17.86 5.37
CA ILE A 238 27.73 19.18 5.61
C ILE A 238 26.63 20.15 5.13
N PHE A 239 26.34 21.21 5.87
CA PHE A 239 25.85 22.47 5.31
C PHE A 239 26.61 23.57 6.03
N ASP A 240 27.65 24.04 5.37
CA ASP A 240 28.06 25.44 5.26
C ASP A 240 28.84 25.56 3.93
#